data_AF-A0A1W2CC97-F1
#
_entry.id   AF-A0A1W2CC97-F1
#
_cell.length_a   1.000
_cell.length_b   1.000
_cell.length_c   1.000
_cell.angle_alpha   90.00
_cell.angle_beta   90.00
_cell.angle_gamma   90.00
#
_symmetry.space_group_name_H-M   'P 1'
#
loop_
_entity.id
_entity.type
_entity.pdbx_description
1 polymer ?
#
loop_
_entity_poly.entity_id
_entity_poly.type
_entity_poly.pdbx_seq_one_letter_code
_entity_poly.pdbx_strand_id
1 'polypeptide(L)'
;MFKKLMAYTHSGNTLLGDVVTTSASEKGMLSSSHFEWRVKRTLDGGDYLIGIKMKPDGSVGAEGSAWNYINFDLETAIRIRDRLNDCITTIEQARDKK
;
A
#
# COMPACT_ATOMS: atom_id res chain seq x y z
N MET A 1 -11.51 -5.26 -26.84
CA MET A 1 -12.17 -4.67 -25.65
C MET A 1 -12.18 -5.75 -24.56
N PHE A 2 -11.14 -5.81 -23.72
CA PHE A 2 -11.01 -6.89 -22.72
C PHE A 2 -11.59 -6.43 -21.37
N LYS A 3 -12.74 -7.00 -20.99
CA LYS A 3 -13.27 -6.91 -19.63
C LYS A 3 -12.35 -7.70 -18.71
N LYS A 4 -11.52 -7.01 -17.92
CA LYS A 4 -10.66 -7.65 -16.92
C LYS A 4 -11.54 -8.10 -15.75
N LEU A 5 -11.68 -9.42 -15.61
CA LEU A 5 -12.28 -10.11 -14.48
C LEU A 5 -11.47 -9.75 -13.23
N MET A 6 -12.01 -8.93 -12.33
CA MET A 6 -11.44 -8.76 -11.00
C MET A 6 -11.88 -9.95 -10.15
N ALA A 7 -10.99 -10.93 -9.99
CA ALA A 7 -11.19 -12.04 -9.07
C ALA A 7 -11.27 -11.47 -7.65
N TYR A 8 -12.49 -11.46 -7.12
CA TYR A 8 -12.84 -11.11 -5.76
C TYR A 8 -12.27 -12.20 -4.84
N THR A 9 -11.00 -12.09 -4.42
CA THR A 9 -10.40 -13.03 -3.47
C THR A 9 -10.90 -12.71 -2.06
N HIS A 10 -11.89 -13.50 -1.66
CA HIS A 10 -12.69 -13.37 -0.44
C HIS A 10 -12.03 -14.07 0.76
N SER A 11 -10.74 -13.83 1.02
CA SER A 11 -10.05 -14.42 2.18
C SER A 11 -9.15 -13.39 2.87
N GLY A 12 -9.74 -12.57 3.75
CA GLY A 12 -9.01 -11.72 4.69
C GLY A 12 -9.63 -10.34 4.99
N ASN A 13 -10.62 -9.89 4.23
CA ASN A 13 -11.13 -8.50 4.33
C ASN A 13 -12.25 -8.25 5.36
N THR A 14 -12.83 -9.29 5.96
CA THR A 14 -14.03 -9.16 6.80
C THR A 14 -13.86 -8.37 8.09
N LEU A 15 -12.63 -8.15 8.56
CA LEU A 15 -12.37 -7.35 9.77
C LEU A 15 -12.16 -5.85 9.50
N LEU A 16 -11.91 -5.45 8.25
CA LEU A 16 -11.35 -4.12 7.93
C LEU A 16 -12.03 -3.43 6.75
N GLY A 17 -13.23 -3.89 6.36
CA GLY A 17 -14.02 -3.27 5.31
C GLY A 17 -13.64 -3.67 3.87
N ASP A 18 -14.50 -3.29 2.94
CA ASP A 18 -14.39 -3.64 1.52
C ASP A 18 -13.35 -2.78 0.80
N VAL A 19 -12.61 -3.38 -0.12
CA VAL A 19 -11.67 -2.66 -1.00
C VAL A 19 -12.45 -2.03 -2.14
N VAL A 20 -12.42 -0.70 -2.20
CA VAL A 20 -13.11 0.10 -3.22
C VAL A 20 -12.26 0.22 -4.48
N THR A 21 -10.96 0.45 -4.32
CA THR A 21 -10.01 0.53 -5.44
C THR A 21 -8.60 0.21 -4.98
N THR A 22 -7.73 -0.14 -5.92
CA THR A 22 -6.31 -0.45 -5.71
C THR A 22 -5.44 0.29 -6.72
N SER A 23 -4.22 0.66 -6.32
CA SER A 23 -3.19 1.09 -7.27
C SER A 23 -2.65 -0.09 -8.07
N ALA A 24 -1.77 0.20 -9.04
CA ALA A 24 -0.86 -0.81 -9.54
C ALA A 24 0.03 -1.35 -8.39
N SER A 25 0.45 -2.60 -8.49
CA SER A 25 1.43 -3.17 -7.58
C SER A 25 2.83 -2.81 -8.08
N GLU A 26 3.61 -2.19 -7.20
CA GLU A 26 5.02 -1.88 -7.42
C GLU A 26 5.90 -2.97 -6.82
N LYS A 27 7.08 -3.18 -7.39
CA LYS A 27 8.12 -4.07 -6.84
C LYS A 27 9.13 -3.25 -6.04
N GLY A 28 9.60 -3.83 -4.95
CA GLY A 28 10.74 -3.27 -4.21
C GLY A 28 12.06 -3.64 -4.85
N MET A 29 13.13 -3.63 -4.04
CA MET A 29 14.47 -3.96 -4.51
C MET A 29 14.57 -5.41 -5.00
N LEU A 30 13.90 -6.34 -4.31
CA LEU A 30 13.82 -7.75 -4.72
C LEU A 30 12.59 -7.97 -5.60
N SER A 31 12.73 -8.81 -6.63
CA SER A 31 11.64 -9.09 -7.57
C SER A 31 10.42 -9.78 -6.94
N SER A 32 10.59 -10.33 -5.74
CA SER A 32 9.60 -11.03 -4.92
C SER A 32 8.90 -10.14 -3.89
N SER A 33 9.32 -8.88 -3.74
CA SER A 33 8.66 -7.91 -2.88
C SER A 33 7.63 -7.11 -3.65
N HIS A 34 6.64 -6.62 -2.92
CA HIS A 34 5.46 -5.99 -3.49
C HIS A 34 4.93 -4.90 -2.59
N PHE A 35 4.41 -3.85 -3.21
CA PHE A 35 3.72 -2.76 -2.55
C PHE A 35 2.48 -2.36 -3.35
N GLU A 36 1.33 -2.21 -2.70
CA GLU A 36 0.07 -1.81 -3.32
C GLU A 36 -0.74 -0.92 -2.38
N TRP A 37 -1.19 0.23 -2.88
CA TRP A 37 -2.14 1.10 -2.18
C TRP A 37 -3.58 0.64 -2.42
N ARG A 38 -4.43 0.84 -1.43
CA ARG A 38 -5.85 0.46 -1.45
C ARG A 38 -6.68 1.58 -0.85
N VAL A 39 -7.84 1.86 -1.43
CA VAL A 39 -8.90 2.61 -0.75
C VAL A 39 -9.90 1.58 -0.24
N LYS A 40 -10.26 1.68 1.03
CA LYS A 40 -11.20 0.78 1.68
C LYS A 40 -12.36 1.57 2.25
N ARG A 41 -13.56 1.00 2.23
CA ARG A 41 -14.71 1.50 2.97
C ARG A 41 -14.85 0.69 4.25
N THR A 42 -15.05 1.33 5.39
CA THR A 42 -15.28 0.66 6.68
C THR A 42 -16.54 -0.22 6.65
N LEU A 43 -16.64 -1.19 7.57
CA LEU A 43 -17.76 -2.15 7.61
C LEU A 43 -19.11 -1.49 7.87
N ASP A 44 -19.14 -0.40 8.62
CA ASP A 44 -20.33 0.42 8.87
C ASP A 44 -20.69 1.32 7.67
N GLY A 45 -19.84 1.35 6.65
CA GLY A 45 -20.02 2.16 5.44
C GLY A 45 -19.85 3.67 5.66
N GLY A 46 -19.51 4.11 6.88
CA GLY A 46 -19.48 5.52 7.27
C GLY A 46 -18.19 6.24 6.91
N ASP A 47 -17.10 5.52 6.69
CA ASP A 47 -15.77 6.12 6.49
C ASP A 47 -14.92 5.36 5.46
N TYR A 48 -13.81 5.98 5.08
CA TYR A 48 -12.81 5.42 4.20
C TYR A 48 -11.43 5.37 4.85
N LEU A 49 -10.69 4.31 4.53
CA LEU A 49 -9.32 4.13 4.94
C LEU A 49 -8.41 4.01 3.72
N ILE A 50 -7.16 4.46 3.87
CA ILE A 50 -6.08 4.21 2.93
C ILE A 50 -5.28 3.02 3.45
N GLY A 51 -5.37 1.90 2.75
CA GLY A 51 -4.67 0.67 3.07
C GLY A 51 -3.38 0.52 2.28
N ILE A 52 -2.39 -0.13 2.88
CA ILE A 52 -1.24 -0.71 2.20
C ILE A 52 -1.36 -2.23 2.28
N LYS A 53 -1.15 -2.91 1.17
CA LYS A 53 -0.74 -4.32 1.14
C LYS A 53 0.71 -4.38 0.71
N MET A 54 1.56 -5.02 1.51
CA MET A 54 2.98 -5.14 1.20
C MET A 54 3.55 -6.53 1.49
N LYS A 55 4.55 -6.92 0.72
CA LYS A 55 5.47 -8.01 1.04
C LYS A 55 6.88 -7.43 1.02
N PRO A 56 7.61 -7.43 2.15
CA PRO A 56 8.85 -6.67 2.26
C PRO A 56 10.01 -7.35 1.52
N ASP A 57 11.02 -6.56 1.16
CA ASP A 57 12.31 -7.05 0.62
C ASP A 57 13.04 -7.95 1.62
N GLY A 58 12.88 -7.68 2.92
CA GLY A 58 13.44 -8.49 3.99
C GLY A 58 12.64 -8.31 5.29
N SER A 59 12.67 -9.32 6.14
CA SER A 59 11.99 -9.33 7.43
C SER A 59 12.96 -9.80 8.51
N VAL A 60 13.00 -9.08 9.63
CA VAL A 60 13.74 -9.51 10.82
C VAL A 60 12.71 -9.92 11.88
N GLY A 61 12.73 -11.18 12.32
CA GLY A 61 11.79 -11.72 13.29
C GLY A 61 11.06 -12.99 12.83
N ALA A 62 10.29 -13.59 13.74
CA ALA A 62 9.61 -14.87 13.51
C ALA A 62 8.49 -14.82 12.44
N GLU A 63 8.02 -13.63 12.09
CA GLU A 63 6.89 -13.43 11.17
C GLU A 63 7.27 -13.59 9.68
N GLY A 64 8.57 -13.52 9.34
CA GLY A 64 9.06 -13.77 7.99
C GLY A 64 8.55 -12.79 6.91
N SER A 65 8.66 -13.19 5.64
CA SER A 65 8.24 -12.41 4.45
C SER A 65 6.75 -12.60 4.13
N ALA A 66 5.90 -12.49 5.15
CA ALA A 66 4.45 -12.60 5.00
C ALA A 66 3.86 -11.36 4.30
N TRP A 67 2.62 -11.49 3.82
CA TRP A 67 1.84 -10.34 3.38
C TRP A 67 1.37 -9.54 4.59
N ASN A 68 1.67 -8.24 4.59
CA ASN A 68 1.33 -7.30 5.65
C ASN A 68 0.29 -6.30 5.15
N TYR A 69 -0.58 -5.89 6.06
CA TYR A 69 -1.64 -4.93 5.81
C TYR A 69 -1.64 -3.84 6.88
N ILE A 70 -1.67 -2.58 6.47
CA ILE A 70 -1.79 -1.43 7.37
C ILE A 70 -2.87 -0.52 6.80
N ASN A 71 -3.72 0.06 7.64
CA ASN A 71 -4.73 1.02 7.21
C ASN A 71 -4.54 2.33 7.96
N PHE A 72 -4.75 3.44 7.27
CA PHE A 72 -4.61 4.79 7.77
C PHE A 72 -5.90 5.56 7.52
N ASP A 73 -6.22 6.49 8.41
CA ASP A 73 -7.15 7.57 8.10
C ASP A 73 -6.57 8.51 7.02
N LEU A 74 -7.42 9.36 6.47
CA LEU A 74 -7.05 10.29 5.40
C LEU A 74 -5.95 11.27 5.83
N GLU A 75 -6.01 11.78 7.06
CA GLU A 75 -5.06 12.78 7.56
C GLU A 75 -3.66 12.18 7.67
N THR A 76 -3.55 10.97 8.21
CA THR A 76 -2.32 10.20 8.30
C THR A 76 -1.77 9.85 6.94
N ALA A 77 -2.63 9.46 5.99
CA ALA A 77 -2.21 9.19 4.61
C ALA A 77 -1.64 10.43 3.92
N ILE A 78 -2.25 11.60 4.13
CA ILE A 78 -1.74 12.89 3.64
C ILE A 78 -0.34 13.17 4.21
N ARG A 79 -0.15 13.01 5.53
CA ARG A 79 1.18 13.20 6.15
C ARG A 79 2.23 12.22 5.62
N ILE A 80 1.85 10.97 5.35
CA ILE A 80 2.76 9.96 4.76
C ILE A 80 3.17 10.39 3.34
N ARG A 81 2.23 10.83 2.51
CA ARG A 81 2.50 11.35 1.16
C ARG A 81 3.50 12.50 1.21
N ASP A 82 3.28 13.47 2.09
CA ASP A 82 4.12 14.65 2.16
C ASP A 82 5.55 14.28 2.59
N ARG A 83 5.71 13.40 3.58
CA ARG A 83 7.01 12.85 3.98
C ARG A 83 7.71 12.07 2.87
N LEU A 84 6.95 11.33 2.05
CA LEU A 84 7.52 10.64 0.89
C LEU A 84 8.08 11.63 -0.15
N ASN A 85 7.35 12.72 -0.40
CA ASN A 85 7.82 13.78 -1.30
C ASN A 85 9.11 14.45 -0.80
N ASP A 86 9.23 14.65 0.52
CA ASP A 86 10.47 15.19 1.12
C ASP A 86 11.67 14.27 0.88
N CYS A 87 11.48 12.94 1.03
CA CYS A 87 12.51 11.94 0.71
C CYS A 87 12.92 11.98 -0.76
N ILE A 88 11.95 12.08 -1.68
CA ILE A 88 12.22 12.17 -3.12
C ILE A 88 13.03 13.42 -3.44
N THR A 89 12.58 14.58 -2.94
CA THR A 89 13.24 15.88 -3.14
C THR A 89 14.69 15.84 -2.66
N THR A 90 14.94 15.19 -1.51
CA THR A 90 16.30 15.03 -0.96
C THR A 90 17.21 14.26 -1.92
N ILE A 91 16.72 13.18 -2.54
CA ILE A 91 17.49 12.35 -3.47
C ILE A 91 17.76 13.10 -4.77
N GLU A 92 16.78 13.83 -5.30
CA GLU A 92 16.92 14.63 -6.52
C GLU A 92 18.01 15.71 -6.34
N GLN A 93 17.95 16.47 -5.26
CA GLN A 93 18.97 17.48 -4.94
C GLN A 93 20.38 16.91 -4.75
N ALA A 94 20.48 15.67 -4.25
CA ALA A 94 21.78 15.00 -4.09
C ALA A 94 22.37 14.55 -5.44
N ARG A 95 21.53 14.30 -6.45
CA ARG A 95 21.95 13.93 -7.81
C ARG A 95 22.41 15.13 -8.62
N ASP A 96 21.72 16.27 -8.49
CA ASP A 96 22.05 17.50 -9.23
C ASP A 96 23.38 18.15 -8.81
N LYS A 97 23.94 17.74 -7.67
CA LYS A 97 25.23 18.22 -7.15
C LYS A 97 26.44 17.41 -7.65
N LYS A 98 26.23 16.37 -8.47
CA LYS A 98 27.29 15.54 -9.07
C LYS A 98 27.48 15.88 -10.54
#